data_AF-G5QNQ6-F1
#
_entry.id   AF-G5QNQ6-F1
#
_cell.length_a   1.000
_cell.length_b   1.000
_cell.length_c   1.000
_cell.angle_alpha   90.00
_cell.angle_beta   90.00
_cell.angle_gamma   90.00
#
_symmetry.space_group_name_H-M   'P 1'
#
loop_
_entity.id
_entity.type
_entity.pdbx_description
1 polymer ?
#
loop_
_entity_poly.entity_id
_entity_poly.type
_entity_poly.pdbx_seq_one_letter_code
_entity_poly.pdbx_strand_id
1 'polypeptide(L)'
;MLENVKNLKSHDKGKTFKVIMDTLDELGYEVADANITGKDDPKIIDGKNFLPQHRERIVLVGFRRDLNIHQGFTLKNIDKFYPEKRPTFGQLLDSVVDSKYILSPKLWEYLYNYAKKHAAKGNGFGFGLVDPNNENSVARTLSARYHKDGSEILIDRGWDKELGEIDFSNPENQEQRPRRLTPHECARLMGFEQPGGKPFRIPVSDTQAYRQFGNSVVVPVFEAVAKLLQPYIMKAAASKVTKK
;
A
#
# COMPACT_ATOMS: atom_id res chain seq x y z
N MET A 1 -1.15 -7.59 17.69
CA MET A 1 -0.57 -6.77 16.61
C MET A 1 -1.62 -5.76 16.19
N LEU A 2 -1.27 -4.48 16.14
CA LEU A 2 -2.13 -3.38 15.72
C LEU A 2 -1.49 -2.69 14.50
N GLU A 3 -2.32 -2.18 13.59
CA GLU A 3 -1.90 -1.43 12.40
C GLU A 3 -2.53 -0.04 12.44
N ASN A 4 -1.81 0.97 11.92
CA ASN A 4 -2.35 2.30 11.74
C ASN A 4 -1.58 3.09 10.66
N VAL A 5 -2.04 4.32 10.39
CA VAL A 5 -1.40 5.26 9.47
C VAL A 5 0.04 5.59 9.88
N LYS A 6 0.93 5.76 8.89
CA LYS A 6 2.35 6.08 9.12
C LYS A 6 2.58 7.33 9.99
N ASN A 7 1.68 8.30 9.90
CA ASN A 7 1.77 9.58 10.60
C ASN A 7 1.18 9.53 12.04
N LEU A 8 0.86 8.35 12.57
CA LEU A 8 0.28 8.22 13.92
C LEU A 8 1.11 8.96 14.98
N LYS A 9 2.44 8.94 14.85
CA LYS A 9 3.38 9.59 15.77
C LYS A 9 3.31 11.12 15.78
N SER A 10 2.94 11.75 14.68
CA SER A 10 2.79 13.22 14.58
C SER A 10 1.33 13.67 14.72
N HIS A 11 0.38 12.74 14.71
CA HIS A 11 -1.04 13.03 14.85
C HIS A 11 -1.33 13.72 16.19
N ASP A 12 -2.16 14.77 16.16
CA ASP A 12 -2.51 15.59 17.32
C ASP A 12 -1.28 16.01 18.15
N LYS A 13 -0.24 16.52 17.45
CA LYS A 13 1.05 16.92 18.05
C LYS A 13 1.72 15.80 18.88
N GLY A 14 1.50 14.54 18.50
CA GLY A 14 2.04 13.36 19.16
C GLY A 14 1.20 12.83 20.33
N LYS A 15 0.14 13.53 20.73
CA LYS A 15 -0.73 13.13 21.85
C LYS A 15 -1.36 11.76 21.62
N THR A 16 -1.86 11.51 20.41
CA THR A 16 -2.53 10.24 20.08
C THR A 16 -1.59 9.04 20.24
N PHE A 17 -0.38 9.12 19.69
CA PHE A 17 0.59 8.02 19.82
C PHE A 17 1.01 7.80 21.27
N LYS A 18 1.26 8.88 22.02
CA LYS A 18 1.60 8.79 23.44
C LYS A 18 0.52 8.05 24.23
N VAL A 19 -0.75 8.47 24.11
CA VAL A 19 -1.87 7.81 24.82
C VAL A 19 -1.97 6.33 24.45
N ILE A 20 -1.81 5.96 23.18
CA ILE A 20 -1.83 4.55 22.76
C ILE A 20 -0.71 3.76 23.43
N MET A 21 0.52 4.29 23.46
CA MET A 21 1.67 3.59 24.05
C MET A 21 1.53 3.47 25.57
N ASP A 22 1.11 4.55 26.24
CA ASP A 22 0.88 4.56 27.70
C ASP A 22 -0.21 3.54 28.07
N THR A 23 -1.34 3.50 27.35
CA THR A 23 -2.41 2.52 27.59
C THR A 23 -1.95 1.08 27.35
N LEU A 24 -1.14 0.81 26.31
CA LEU A 24 -0.60 -0.53 26.08
C LEU A 24 0.35 -0.97 27.21
N ASP A 25 1.15 -0.05 27.73
CA ASP A 25 2.04 -0.29 28.86
C ASP A 25 1.28 -0.60 30.15
N GLU A 26 0.24 0.20 30.45
CA GLU A 26 -0.68 0.00 31.58
C GLU A 26 -1.42 -1.34 31.52
N LEU A 27 -1.78 -1.79 30.31
CA LEU A 27 -2.38 -3.11 30.07
C LEU A 27 -1.38 -4.28 30.23
N GLY A 28 -0.12 -4.00 30.53
CA GLY A 28 0.92 -5.00 30.74
C GLY A 28 1.51 -5.56 29.44
N TYR A 29 1.57 -4.76 28.36
CA TYR A 29 2.19 -5.17 27.10
C TYR A 29 3.53 -4.47 26.85
N GLU A 30 4.54 -5.26 26.52
CA GLU A 30 5.80 -4.79 25.95
C GLU A 30 5.63 -4.61 24.44
N VAL A 31 5.70 -3.37 23.96
CA VAL A 31 5.62 -3.06 22.52
C VAL A 31 7.01 -3.11 21.89
N ALA A 32 7.15 -3.92 20.85
CA ALA A 32 8.39 -4.04 20.09
C ALA A 32 8.87 -2.68 19.58
N ASP A 33 10.17 -2.42 19.76
CA ASP A 33 10.84 -1.20 19.27
C ASP A 33 10.20 0.11 19.78
N ALA A 34 9.47 0.09 20.92
CA ALA A 34 8.71 1.24 21.44
C ALA A 34 9.54 2.54 21.51
N ASN A 35 10.78 2.42 21.98
CA ASN A 35 11.69 3.54 22.21
C ASN A 35 12.34 4.08 20.92
N ILE A 36 12.19 3.40 19.78
CA ILE A 36 12.78 3.83 18.51
C ILE A 36 11.83 4.80 17.79
N THR A 37 12.37 5.94 17.38
CA THR A 37 11.67 7.00 16.65
C THR A 37 12.56 7.56 15.54
N GLY A 38 12.04 8.48 14.74
CA GLY A 38 12.77 9.10 13.64
C GLY A 38 12.59 8.38 12.31
N LYS A 39 13.51 8.64 11.38
CA LYS A 39 13.45 8.15 10.00
C LYS A 39 13.59 6.63 9.89
N ASP A 40 14.38 6.04 10.79
CA ASP A 40 14.69 4.61 10.80
C ASP A 40 13.82 3.84 11.81
N ASP A 41 12.61 4.33 12.07
CA ASP A 41 11.65 3.67 12.94
C ASP A 41 11.18 2.34 12.35
N PRO A 42 11.56 1.19 12.93
CA PRO A 42 11.23 -0.12 12.38
C PRO A 42 9.74 -0.46 12.48
N LYS A 43 8.97 0.32 13.27
CA LYS A 43 7.51 0.20 13.31
C LYS A 43 6.87 0.70 12.02
N ILE A 44 7.56 1.52 11.22
CA ILE A 44 7.09 1.96 9.91
C ILE A 44 7.56 0.96 8.85
N ILE A 45 6.62 0.25 8.25
CA ILE A 45 6.91 -0.74 7.21
C ILE A 45 6.27 -0.27 5.90
N ASP A 46 7.07 -0.17 4.84
CA ASP A 46 6.60 0.16 3.51
C ASP A 46 6.31 -1.11 2.70
N GLY A 47 5.09 -1.20 2.16
CA GLY A 47 4.70 -2.26 1.23
C GLY A 47 5.57 -2.33 -0.03
N LYS A 48 6.29 -1.24 -0.39
CA LYS A 48 7.13 -1.18 -1.59
C LYS A 48 8.17 -2.29 -1.69
N ASN A 49 8.60 -2.85 -0.55
CA ASN A 49 9.62 -3.90 -0.51
C ASN A 49 9.03 -5.26 -0.92
N PHE A 50 7.71 -5.42 -0.91
CA PHE A 50 7.00 -6.65 -1.25
C PHE A 50 6.24 -6.55 -2.57
N LEU A 51 5.62 -5.40 -2.84
CA LEU A 51 4.83 -5.12 -4.04
C LEU A 51 5.19 -3.74 -4.59
N PRO A 52 5.02 -3.46 -5.89
CA PRO A 52 5.43 -2.21 -6.53
C PRO A 52 4.49 -1.03 -6.21
N GLN A 53 4.24 -0.78 -4.93
CA GLN A 53 3.42 0.32 -4.43
C GLN A 53 4.04 0.92 -3.16
N HIS A 54 4.15 2.24 -3.10
CA HIS A 54 4.39 2.95 -1.84
C HIS A 54 3.17 2.83 -0.92
N ARG A 55 3.34 2.20 0.24
CA ARG A 55 2.30 2.08 1.27
C ARG A 55 2.93 1.85 2.64
N GLU A 56 3.35 2.94 3.27
CA GLU A 56 3.84 2.92 4.65
C GLU A 56 2.70 2.84 5.65
N ARG A 57 2.87 1.99 6.66
CA ARG A 57 2.00 1.86 7.84
C ARG A 57 2.83 1.67 9.09
N ILE A 58 2.29 2.14 10.22
CA ILE A 58 2.86 1.81 11.52
C ILE A 58 2.27 0.48 12.00
N VAL A 59 3.14 -0.43 12.45
CA VAL A 59 2.78 -1.72 13.02
C VAL A 59 3.24 -1.77 14.47
N LEU A 60 2.31 -1.99 15.40
CA LEU A 60 2.59 -2.13 16.82
C LEU A 60 2.45 -3.59 17.23
N VAL A 61 3.55 -4.21 17.64
CA VAL A 61 3.59 -5.59 18.08
C VAL A 61 3.77 -5.62 19.60
N GLY A 62 2.67 -5.85 20.32
CA GLY A 62 2.68 -5.99 21.78
C GLY A 62 2.80 -7.44 22.23
N PHE A 63 3.62 -7.68 23.25
CA PHE A 63 3.77 -8.96 23.95
C PHE A 63 3.31 -8.82 25.39
N ARG A 64 2.51 -9.74 25.90
CA ARG A 64 2.08 -9.71 27.31
C ARG A 64 3.30 -9.93 28.22
N ARG A 65 3.57 -8.98 29.13
CA ARG A 65 4.80 -8.89 29.92
C ARG A 65 5.05 -10.11 30.80
N ASP A 66 3.99 -10.65 31.42
CA ASP A 66 4.02 -11.83 32.29
C ASP A 66 4.46 -13.12 31.59
N LEU A 67 4.35 -13.20 30.26
CA LEU A 67 4.79 -14.36 29.49
C LEU A 67 6.31 -14.39 29.29
N ASN A 68 6.99 -13.24 29.43
CA ASN A 68 8.44 -13.09 29.27
C ASN A 68 9.01 -13.74 28.00
N ILE A 69 8.27 -13.63 26.88
CA ILE A 69 8.66 -14.23 25.59
C ILE A 69 9.26 -13.22 24.61
N HIS A 70 9.18 -11.91 24.87
CA HIS A 70 9.43 -10.84 23.89
C HIS A 70 10.90 -10.65 23.51
N GLN A 71 11.82 -11.27 24.26
CA GLN A 71 13.26 -11.07 24.19
C GLN A 71 13.78 -11.39 22.78
N GLY A 72 14.60 -10.46 22.25
CA GLY A 72 15.20 -10.55 20.92
C GLY A 72 14.26 -10.23 19.76
N PHE A 73 12.97 -9.96 19.99
CA PHE A 73 12.06 -9.55 18.92
C PHE A 73 12.33 -8.10 18.50
N THR A 74 12.39 -7.85 17.19
CA THR A 74 12.43 -6.50 16.61
C THR A 74 11.91 -6.53 15.18
N LEU A 75 11.16 -5.51 14.79
CA LEU A 75 10.69 -5.32 13.41
C LEU A 75 11.82 -4.96 12.44
N LYS A 76 13.03 -4.63 12.94
CA LYS A 76 14.21 -4.45 12.08
C LYS A 76 14.53 -5.67 11.23
N ASN A 77 14.15 -6.86 11.70
CA ASN A 77 14.38 -8.13 11.00
C ASN A 77 13.35 -8.45 9.90
N ILE A 78 12.43 -7.52 9.57
CA ILE A 78 11.41 -7.74 8.53
C ILE A 78 12.01 -7.94 7.14
N ASP A 79 13.18 -7.36 6.91
CA ASP A 79 13.93 -7.45 5.66
C ASP A 79 14.32 -8.89 5.27
N LYS A 80 14.51 -9.77 6.26
CA LYS A 80 14.75 -11.21 6.06
C LYS A 80 13.60 -11.92 5.34
N PHE A 81 12.43 -11.29 5.25
CA PHE A 81 11.24 -11.83 4.60
C PHE A 81 10.87 -11.09 3.32
N TYR A 82 11.71 -10.16 2.85
CA TYR A 82 11.52 -9.57 1.53
C TYR A 82 11.69 -10.64 0.45
N PRO A 83 10.87 -10.63 -0.61
CA PRO A 83 11.04 -11.55 -1.71
C PRO A 83 12.38 -11.33 -2.40
N GLU A 84 13.07 -12.40 -2.80
CA GLU A 84 14.32 -12.30 -3.59
C GLU A 84 14.12 -11.49 -4.86
N LYS A 85 12.97 -11.68 -5.52
CA LYS A 85 12.53 -10.89 -6.66
C LYS A 85 11.12 -10.37 -6.41
N ARG A 86 11.01 -9.06 -6.19
CA ARG A 86 9.72 -8.36 -6.14
C ARG A 86 9.07 -8.40 -7.53
N PRO A 87 7.75 -8.68 -7.65
CA PRO A 87 7.07 -8.57 -8.93
C PRO A 87 7.13 -7.12 -9.45
N THR A 88 7.30 -6.97 -10.76
CA THR A 88 7.23 -5.65 -11.41
C THR A 88 5.78 -5.18 -11.48
N PHE A 89 5.57 -3.88 -11.69
CA PHE A 89 4.22 -3.35 -11.79
C PHE A 89 3.45 -3.95 -12.98
N GLY A 90 4.11 -4.05 -14.14
CA GLY A 90 3.52 -4.66 -15.34
C GLY A 90 3.11 -6.12 -15.15
N GLN A 91 3.83 -6.91 -14.34
CA GLN A 91 3.47 -8.30 -14.04
C GLN A 91 2.15 -8.45 -13.26
N LEU A 92 1.66 -7.39 -12.63
CA LEU A 92 0.39 -7.41 -11.91
C LEU A 92 -0.81 -7.09 -12.81
N LEU A 93 -0.57 -6.64 -14.04
CA LEU A 93 -1.61 -6.16 -14.94
C LEU A 93 -2.26 -7.30 -15.73
N ASP A 94 -3.55 -7.12 -16.03
CA ASP A 94 -4.25 -8.01 -16.95
C ASP A 94 -3.80 -7.71 -18.39
N SER A 95 -3.65 -8.75 -19.22
CA SER A 95 -3.28 -8.61 -20.63
C SER A 95 -4.38 -7.99 -21.47
N VAL A 96 -5.65 -8.23 -21.09
CA VAL A 96 -6.85 -7.70 -21.76
C VAL A 96 -7.72 -7.03 -20.72
N VAL A 97 -8.04 -5.76 -20.94
CA VAL A 97 -8.82 -4.92 -20.02
C VAL A 97 -9.99 -4.28 -20.76
N ASP A 98 -11.15 -4.29 -20.14
CA ASP A 98 -12.36 -3.64 -20.65
C ASP A 98 -12.15 -2.13 -20.83
N SER A 99 -12.63 -1.57 -21.94
CA SER A 99 -12.49 -0.16 -22.28
C SER A 99 -13.15 0.79 -21.27
N LYS A 100 -14.09 0.30 -20.43
CA LYS A 100 -14.68 1.07 -19.33
C LYS A 100 -13.65 1.56 -18.29
N TYR A 101 -12.47 0.95 -18.24
CA TYR A 101 -11.39 1.38 -17.34
C TYR A 101 -10.51 2.48 -17.94
N ILE A 102 -10.55 2.68 -19.26
CA ILE A 102 -9.89 3.80 -19.93
C ILE A 102 -10.58 5.08 -19.48
N LEU A 103 -9.79 6.12 -19.16
CA LEU A 103 -10.36 7.39 -18.76
C LEU A 103 -11.21 7.99 -19.90
N SER A 104 -12.34 8.60 -19.54
CA SER A 104 -13.10 9.38 -20.51
C SER A 104 -12.29 10.61 -20.94
N PRO A 105 -12.51 11.15 -22.16
CA PRO A 105 -11.80 12.33 -22.63
C PRO A 105 -11.85 13.50 -21.64
N LYS A 106 -13.06 13.79 -21.13
CA LYS A 106 -13.29 14.87 -20.16
C LYS A 106 -12.55 14.67 -18.83
N LEU A 107 -12.51 13.43 -18.32
CA LEU A 107 -11.82 13.16 -17.06
C LEU A 107 -10.30 13.24 -17.24
N TRP A 108 -9.78 12.76 -18.37
CA TRP A 108 -8.36 12.87 -18.67
C TRP A 108 -7.92 14.33 -18.79
N GLU A 109 -8.67 15.14 -19.56
CA GLU A 109 -8.43 16.58 -19.70
C GLU A 109 -8.43 17.29 -18.36
N TYR A 110 -9.43 17.01 -17.52
CA TYR A 110 -9.51 17.56 -16.18
C TYR A 110 -8.27 17.24 -15.34
N LEU A 111 -7.89 15.96 -15.25
CA LEU A 111 -6.74 15.52 -14.45
C LEU A 111 -5.43 16.09 -14.98
N TYR A 112 -5.27 16.15 -16.30
CA TYR A 112 -4.10 16.71 -16.98
C TYR A 112 -3.92 18.19 -16.65
N ASN A 113 -4.96 18.99 -16.86
CA ASN A 113 -4.95 20.43 -16.56
C ASN A 113 -4.81 20.71 -15.06
N TYR A 114 -5.42 19.88 -14.21
CA TYR A 114 -5.29 19.99 -12.76
C TYR A 114 -3.83 19.78 -12.32
N ALA A 115 -3.16 18.74 -12.83
CA ALA A 115 -1.75 18.49 -12.53
C ALA A 115 -0.86 19.67 -12.96
N LYS A 116 -1.06 20.20 -14.18
CA LYS A 116 -0.32 21.38 -14.69
C LYS A 116 -0.50 22.60 -13.80
N LYS A 117 -1.74 22.92 -13.43
CA LYS A 117 -2.08 24.06 -12.57
C LYS A 117 -1.38 23.98 -11.21
N HIS A 118 -1.24 22.78 -10.65
CA HIS A 118 -0.58 22.58 -9.36
C HIS A 118 0.94 22.56 -9.47
N ALA A 119 1.49 21.97 -10.55
CA ALA A 119 2.92 22.01 -10.85
C ALA A 119 3.42 23.45 -11.01
N ALA A 120 2.67 24.31 -11.70
CA ALA A 120 2.99 25.74 -11.85
C ALA A 120 3.05 26.51 -10.52
N LYS A 121 2.41 25.99 -9.46
CA LYS A 121 2.43 26.56 -8.10
C LYS A 121 3.52 25.93 -7.21
N GLY A 122 4.42 25.13 -7.77
CA GLY A 122 5.45 24.40 -7.03
C GLY A 122 4.91 23.24 -6.18
N ASN A 123 3.68 22.77 -6.45
CA ASN A 123 3.06 21.68 -5.71
C ASN A 123 3.09 20.37 -6.51
N GLY A 124 3.27 19.24 -5.82
CA GLY A 124 3.23 17.90 -6.42
C GLY A 124 1.82 17.28 -6.55
N PHE A 125 0.75 18.08 -6.49
CA PHE A 125 -0.63 17.57 -6.62
C PHE A 125 -0.97 17.26 -8.09
N GLY A 126 -1.75 16.20 -8.31
CA GLY A 126 -2.12 15.73 -9.64
C GLY A 126 -2.32 14.22 -9.65
N PHE A 127 -2.21 13.62 -10.83
CA PHE A 127 -2.30 12.16 -10.98
C PHE A 127 -0.93 11.48 -10.88
N GLY A 128 -0.92 10.19 -10.58
CA GLY A 128 0.25 9.32 -10.70
C GLY A 128 0.14 8.51 -11.99
N LEU A 129 1.04 8.75 -12.94
CA LEU A 129 1.13 7.96 -14.17
C LEU A 129 2.22 6.91 -14.01
N VAL A 130 1.85 5.65 -14.20
CA VAL A 130 2.74 4.50 -14.08
C VAL A 130 3.01 3.94 -15.48
N ASP A 131 4.28 3.89 -15.85
CA ASP A 131 4.74 3.18 -17.04
C ASP A 131 4.83 1.67 -16.72
N PRO A 132 3.98 0.82 -17.32
CA PRO A 132 3.99 -0.61 -17.05
C PRO A 132 5.22 -1.33 -17.62
N ASN A 133 5.94 -0.74 -18.57
CA ASN A 133 7.12 -1.33 -19.20
C ASN A 133 8.41 -1.06 -18.41
N ASN A 134 8.41 -0.04 -17.56
CA ASN A 134 9.52 0.23 -16.65
C ASN A 134 9.46 -0.73 -15.44
N GLU A 135 10.40 -1.67 -15.37
CA GLU A 135 10.49 -2.65 -14.27
C GLU A 135 10.67 -2.01 -12.88
N ASN A 136 11.21 -0.78 -12.83
CA ASN A 136 11.43 -0.03 -11.60
C ASN A 136 10.21 0.80 -11.17
N SER A 137 9.12 0.80 -11.94
CA SER A 137 7.90 1.52 -11.61
C SER A 137 7.35 1.11 -10.24
N VAL A 138 7.10 2.11 -9.40
CA VAL A 138 6.43 1.96 -8.10
C VAL A 138 5.28 2.94 -8.05
N ALA A 139 4.06 2.43 -7.87
CA ALA A 139 2.87 3.27 -7.81
C ALA A 139 2.80 4.08 -6.50
N ARG A 140 2.04 5.19 -6.56
CA ARG A 140 1.58 5.88 -5.35
C ARG A 140 0.62 4.96 -4.57
N THR A 141 0.32 5.36 -3.33
CA THR A 141 -0.62 4.60 -2.50
C THR A 141 -2.02 4.52 -3.12
N LEU A 142 -2.52 3.29 -3.33
CA LEU A 142 -3.93 3.02 -3.61
C LEU A 142 -4.79 3.47 -2.41
N SER A 143 -5.45 4.62 -2.52
CA SER A 143 -6.16 5.23 -1.39
C SER A 143 -7.63 4.77 -1.32
N ALA A 144 -8.28 4.97 -0.17
CA ALA A 144 -9.73 4.79 -0.06
C ALA A 144 -10.54 5.68 -1.03
N ARG A 145 -9.95 6.77 -1.54
CA ARG A 145 -10.56 7.69 -2.50
C ARG A 145 -10.37 7.28 -3.97
N TYR A 146 -9.59 6.22 -4.24
CA TYR A 146 -9.32 5.75 -5.60
C TYR A 146 -10.60 5.50 -6.42
N HIS A 147 -11.68 5.09 -5.74
CA HIS A 147 -13.00 4.89 -6.35
C HIS A 147 -13.60 6.12 -7.04
N LYS A 148 -13.11 7.34 -6.78
CA LYS A 148 -13.63 8.58 -7.35
C LYS A 148 -13.19 8.76 -8.80
N ASP A 149 -11.87 8.85 -9.01
CA ASP A 149 -11.27 9.16 -10.32
C ASP A 149 -10.06 8.29 -10.65
N GLY A 150 -9.55 7.50 -9.70
CA GLY A 150 -8.35 6.67 -9.85
C GLY A 150 -7.06 7.48 -10.01
N SER A 151 -7.07 8.78 -9.74
CA SER A 151 -5.98 9.69 -10.07
C SER A 151 -4.65 9.32 -9.42
N GLU A 152 -4.64 8.64 -8.27
CA GLU A 152 -3.39 8.25 -7.62
C GLU A 152 -2.57 7.25 -8.45
N ILE A 153 -3.22 6.41 -9.25
CA ILE A 153 -2.59 5.36 -10.05
C ILE A 153 -3.33 5.20 -11.39
N LEU A 154 -2.77 5.79 -12.44
CA LEU A 154 -3.17 5.64 -13.82
C LEU A 154 -2.10 4.86 -14.59
N ILE A 155 -2.53 3.93 -15.42
CA ILE A 155 -1.64 3.12 -16.25
C ILE A 155 -1.49 3.82 -17.59
N ASP A 156 -0.25 4.14 -17.93
CA ASP A 156 0.05 4.68 -19.24
C ASP A 156 -0.23 3.64 -20.33
N ARG A 157 -0.77 4.12 -21.44
CA ARG A 157 -1.08 3.32 -22.63
C ARG A 157 -0.27 3.76 -23.85
N GLY A 158 0.69 4.67 -23.67
CA GLY A 158 1.48 5.28 -24.74
C GLY A 158 1.09 6.72 -25.01
N TRP A 159 0.63 7.46 -23.99
CA TRP A 159 0.27 8.86 -24.15
C TRP A 159 1.50 9.69 -24.48
N ASP A 160 1.50 10.35 -25.64
CA ASP A 160 2.53 11.31 -26.01
C ASP A 160 2.29 12.64 -25.27
N LYS A 161 3.20 12.96 -24.35
CA LYS A 161 3.11 14.18 -23.55
C LYS A 161 3.37 15.44 -24.36
N GLU A 162 4.30 15.40 -25.31
CA GLU A 162 4.63 16.57 -26.13
C GLU A 162 3.47 16.90 -27.08
N LEU A 163 2.93 15.86 -27.73
CA LEU A 163 1.74 16.03 -28.57
C LEU A 163 0.53 16.47 -27.75
N GLY A 164 0.35 15.97 -26.52
CA GLY A 164 -0.72 16.39 -25.63
C GLY A 164 -0.63 17.86 -25.17
N GLU A 165 0.57 18.44 -25.16
CA GLU A 165 0.79 19.87 -24.89
C GLU A 165 0.49 20.75 -26.11
N ILE A 166 0.76 20.23 -27.32
CA ILE A 166 0.54 20.93 -28.60
C ILE A 166 -0.95 20.88 -29.00
N ASP A 167 -1.52 19.69 -29.02
CA ASP A 167 -2.91 19.42 -29.36
C ASP A 167 -3.46 18.30 -28.46
N PHE A 168 -4.04 18.71 -27.33
CA PHE A 168 -4.65 17.78 -26.39
C PHE A 168 -5.77 16.94 -27.03
N SER A 169 -6.46 17.46 -28.04
CA SER A 169 -7.60 16.80 -28.70
C SER A 169 -7.19 15.92 -29.88
N ASN A 170 -5.89 15.75 -30.14
CA ASN A 170 -5.38 14.92 -31.23
C ASN A 170 -6.01 13.51 -31.21
N PRO A 171 -6.68 13.06 -32.28
CA PRO A 171 -7.43 11.80 -32.28
C PRO A 171 -6.59 10.57 -31.95
N GLU A 172 -5.39 10.46 -32.52
CA GLU A 172 -4.50 9.30 -32.33
C GLU A 172 -3.98 9.24 -30.89
N ASN A 173 -3.56 10.38 -30.32
CA ASN A 173 -3.10 10.43 -28.93
C ASN A 173 -4.26 10.18 -27.95
N GLN A 174 -5.48 10.63 -28.28
CA GLN A 174 -6.69 10.34 -27.50
C GLN A 174 -7.01 8.84 -27.45
N GLU A 175 -6.61 8.02 -28.40
CA GLU A 175 -6.74 6.56 -28.29
C GLU A 175 -5.79 5.97 -27.22
N GLN A 176 -4.70 6.68 -26.89
CA GLN A 176 -3.70 6.32 -25.88
C GLN A 176 -3.96 6.90 -24.49
N ARG A 177 -5.17 7.42 -24.22
CA ARG A 177 -5.54 7.89 -22.88
C ARG A 177 -5.20 6.85 -21.80
N PRO A 178 -4.68 7.27 -20.63
CA PRO A 178 -4.42 6.36 -19.53
C PRO A 178 -5.70 5.65 -19.05
N ARG A 179 -5.51 4.53 -18.36
CA ARG A 179 -6.60 3.78 -17.72
C ARG A 179 -6.42 3.67 -16.22
N ARG A 180 -7.51 3.39 -15.52
CA ARG A 180 -7.49 2.98 -14.11
C ARG A 180 -7.10 1.49 -14.00
N LEU A 181 -6.74 1.08 -12.79
CA LEU A 181 -6.60 -0.32 -12.41
C LEU A 181 -7.97 -1.03 -12.42
N THR A 182 -8.00 -2.30 -12.79
CA THR A 182 -9.15 -3.18 -12.54
C THR A 182 -9.21 -3.57 -11.06
N PRO A 183 -10.37 -4.01 -10.54
CA PRO A 183 -10.45 -4.57 -9.18
C PRO A 183 -9.49 -5.75 -8.94
N HIS A 184 -9.24 -6.60 -9.95
CA HIS A 184 -8.29 -7.71 -9.82
C HIS A 184 -6.84 -7.21 -9.79
N GLU A 185 -6.48 -6.21 -10.59
CA GLU A 185 -5.16 -5.58 -10.50
C GLU A 185 -4.96 -4.89 -9.13
N CYS A 186 -5.99 -4.25 -8.56
CA CYS A 186 -5.96 -3.76 -7.19
C CYS A 186 -5.75 -4.89 -6.17
N ALA A 187 -6.43 -6.03 -6.33
CA ALA A 187 -6.27 -7.19 -5.46
C ALA A 187 -4.81 -7.71 -5.48
N ARG A 188 -4.20 -7.80 -6.67
CA ARG A 188 -2.78 -8.19 -6.84
C ARG A 188 -1.84 -7.16 -6.24
N LEU A 189 -2.06 -5.88 -6.48
CA LEU A 189 -1.24 -4.79 -5.93
C LEU A 189 -1.28 -4.73 -4.40
N MET A 190 -2.36 -5.21 -3.80
CA MET A 190 -2.51 -5.33 -2.34
C MET A 190 -2.10 -6.71 -1.79
N GLY A 191 -1.80 -7.68 -2.66
CA GLY A 191 -1.33 -9.03 -2.30
C GLY A 191 -2.43 -10.05 -1.98
N PHE A 192 -3.70 -9.76 -2.28
CA PHE A 192 -4.82 -10.70 -2.12
C PHE A 192 -4.91 -11.72 -3.26
N GLU A 193 -4.29 -11.43 -4.40
CA GLU A 193 -4.25 -12.27 -5.59
C GLU A 193 -2.82 -12.35 -6.11
N GLN A 194 -2.44 -13.49 -6.68
CA GLN A 194 -1.12 -13.70 -7.29
C GLN A 194 -1.24 -13.66 -8.82
N PRO A 195 -0.25 -13.11 -9.55
CA PRO A 195 -0.21 -13.24 -11.01
C PRO A 195 -0.27 -14.70 -11.46
N GLY A 196 -1.16 -15.03 -12.40
CA GLY A 196 -1.38 -16.40 -12.88
C GLY A 196 -2.00 -17.36 -11.86
N GLY A 197 -2.31 -16.89 -10.64
CA GLY A 197 -2.97 -17.67 -9.60
C GLY A 197 -4.49 -17.72 -9.77
N LYS A 198 -5.15 -18.40 -8.82
CA LYS A 198 -6.61 -18.41 -8.74
C LYS A 198 -7.11 -16.99 -8.41
N PRO A 199 -8.05 -16.42 -9.20
CA PRO A 199 -8.57 -15.09 -8.93
C PRO A 199 -9.24 -14.98 -7.56
N PHE A 200 -9.03 -13.84 -6.90
CA PHE A 200 -9.75 -13.50 -5.67
C PHE A 200 -11.23 -13.25 -6.01
N ARG A 201 -12.15 -13.79 -5.21
CA ARG A 201 -13.59 -13.57 -5.47
C ARG A 201 -13.96 -12.14 -5.07
N ILE A 202 -14.44 -11.34 -6.01
CA ILE A 202 -14.89 -9.96 -5.80
C ILE A 202 -16.42 -9.91 -6.03
N PRO A 203 -17.26 -10.15 -5.00
CA PRO A 203 -18.72 -10.23 -5.14
C PRO A 203 -19.41 -8.86 -5.04
N VAL A 204 -18.68 -7.77 -5.28
CA VAL A 204 -19.11 -6.39 -5.06
C VAL A 204 -18.84 -5.56 -6.32
N SER A 205 -19.43 -4.36 -6.40
CA SER A 205 -19.16 -3.46 -7.53
C SER A 205 -17.71 -2.92 -7.53
N ASP A 206 -17.22 -2.48 -8.69
CA ASP A 206 -15.88 -1.88 -8.82
C ASP A 206 -15.65 -0.77 -7.78
N THR A 207 -16.62 0.13 -7.59
CA THR A 207 -16.56 1.21 -6.60
C THR A 207 -16.35 0.69 -5.17
N GLN A 208 -17.07 -0.38 -4.80
CA GLN A 208 -16.92 -1.00 -3.49
C GLN A 208 -15.57 -1.73 -3.35
N ALA A 209 -15.15 -2.44 -4.40
CA ALA A 209 -13.85 -3.12 -4.42
C ALA A 209 -12.69 -2.12 -4.25
N TYR A 210 -12.70 -0.99 -4.97
CA TYR A 210 -11.69 0.06 -4.82
C TYR A 210 -11.65 0.63 -3.39
N ARG A 211 -12.81 0.83 -2.75
CA ARG A 211 -12.87 1.27 -1.35
C ARG A 211 -12.31 0.22 -0.40
N GLN A 212 -12.60 -1.05 -0.63
CA GLN A 212 -12.09 -2.16 0.20
C GLN A 212 -10.57 -2.24 0.08
N PHE A 213 -10.03 -2.41 -1.13
CA PHE A 213 -8.57 -2.50 -1.35
C PHE A 213 -7.84 -1.23 -0.94
N GLY A 214 -8.41 -0.05 -1.18
CA GLY A 214 -7.85 1.23 -0.76
C GLY A 214 -7.75 1.39 0.77
N ASN A 215 -8.61 0.71 1.54
CA ASN A 215 -8.57 0.65 3.01
C ASN A 215 -7.81 -0.56 3.56
N SER A 216 -7.46 -1.54 2.73
CA SER A 216 -6.76 -2.76 3.16
C SER A 216 -5.30 -2.52 3.53
N VAL A 217 -4.71 -3.49 4.20
CA VAL A 217 -3.26 -3.60 4.38
C VAL A 217 -2.60 -4.31 3.19
N VAL A 218 -1.28 -4.14 3.03
CA VAL A 218 -0.51 -4.96 2.07
C VAL A 218 -0.32 -6.36 2.67
N VAL A 219 -0.96 -7.37 2.08
CA VAL A 219 -0.98 -8.74 2.62
C VAL A 219 0.42 -9.28 2.95
N PRO A 220 1.41 -9.26 2.03
CA PRO A 220 2.73 -9.85 2.31
C PRO A 220 3.51 -9.15 3.43
N VAL A 221 3.21 -7.88 3.75
CA VAL A 221 3.80 -7.21 4.93
C VAL A 221 3.37 -7.92 6.20
N PHE A 222 2.08 -8.22 6.34
CA PHE A 222 1.55 -8.85 7.55
C PHE A 222 1.84 -10.34 7.61
N GLU A 223 1.98 -11.01 6.46
CA GLU A 223 2.56 -12.36 6.39
C GLU A 223 4.00 -12.38 6.91
N ALA A 224 4.84 -11.41 6.53
CA ALA A 224 6.21 -11.30 7.01
C ALA A 224 6.28 -11.03 8.52
N VAL A 225 5.43 -10.13 9.05
CA VAL A 225 5.34 -9.90 10.50
C VAL A 225 4.84 -11.16 11.23
N ALA A 226 3.90 -11.90 10.65
CA ALA A 226 3.42 -13.16 11.22
C ALA A 226 4.52 -14.23 11.25
N LYS A 227 5.35 -14.34 10.20
CA LYS A 227 6.51 -15.24 10.17
C LYS A 227 7.56 -14.86 11.22
N LEU A 228 7.84 -13.57 11.40
CA LEU A 228 8.68 -13.07 12.50
C LEU A 228 8.13 -13.46 13.88
N LEU A 229 6.81 -13.38 14.06
CA LEU A 229 6.13 -13.71 15.31
C LEU A 229 5.98 -15.21 15.56
N GLN A 230 6.11 -16.06 14.54
CA GLN A 230 5.82 -17.48 14.63
C GLN A 230 6.55 -18.17 15.81
N PRO A 231 7.87 -18.01 16.03
CA PRO A 231 8.56 -18.66 17.16
C PRO A 231 8.00 -18.21 18.52
N TYR A 232 7.57 -16.96 18.63
CA TYR A 232 7.03 -16.36 19.84
C TYR A 232 5.61 -16.85 20.14
N ILE A 233 4.78 -16.98 19.10
CA ILE A 233 3.45 -17.58 19.19
C ILE A 233 3.55 -19.03 19.66
N MET A 234 4.51 -19.80 19.14
CA MET A 234 4.74 -21.19 19.56
C MET A 234 5.17 -21.29 21.02
N LYS A 235 6.06 -20.41 21.50
CA LYS A 235 6.42 -20.32 22.94
C LYS A 235 5.19 -20.02 23.81
N ALA A 236 4.33 -19.10 23.38
CA ALA A 236 3.10 -18.74 24.10
C ALA A 236 2.07 -19.88 24.12
N ALA A 237 1.98 -20.68 23.06
CA ALA A 237 1.11 -21.84 23.01
C ALA A 237 1.60 -22.94 23.96
N ALA A 238 2.90 -23.22 23.97
CA ALA A 238 3.51 -24.24 24.85
C ALA A 238 3.35 -23.90 26.35
N SER A 239 3.50 -22.64 26.73
CA SER A 239 3.37 -22.20 28.14
C SER A 239 1.93 -22.26 28.67
N LYS A 240 0.92 -22.35 27.80
CA LYS A 240 -0.47 -22.61 28.20
C LYS A 240 -0.75 -24.09 28.47
N VAL A 241 -0.05 -24.99 27.78
CA VAL A 241 -0.21 -26.45 27.96
C VAL A 241 0.32 -26.89 29.33
N THR A 242 1.39 -26.26 29.83
CA THR A 242 1.98 -26.56 31.15
C THR A 242 1.23 -25.97 32.35
N LYS A 243 0.22 -25.11 32.12
CA LYS A 243 -0.61 -24.50 33.18
C LYS A 243 -2.01 -25.12 33.31
N LYS A 244 -2.32 -26.17 32.53
CA LYS A 244 -3.52 -27.01 32.68
C LYS A 244 -3.13 -28.34 33.30
#